data_AF-A0A957FJ04-F1
#
_entry.id   AF-A0A957FJ04-F1
#
_cell.length_a   1.000
_cell.length_b   1.000
_cell.length_c   1.000
_cell.angle_alpha   90.00
_cell.angle_beta   90.00
_cell.angle_gamma   90.00
#
_symmetry.space_group_name_H-M   'P 1'
#
loop_
_entity.id
_entity.type
_entity.pdbx_description
1 polymer ?
#
loop_
_entity_poly.entity_id
_entity_poly.type
_entity_poly.pdbx_seq_one_letter_code
_entity_poly.pdbx_strand_id
1 'polypeptide(L)' 'YTTGSEELLDRYSELALRRVWKVSRFSWWATKTLHVTPGQSEFETNMQIATLRYLTDSKIGGASFVENYVGLPYDF' A
#
# COMPACT_ATOMS: atom_id res chain seq x y z
N TYR A 1 30.29 -17.81 0.33
CA TYR A 1 31.07 -16.75 -0.35
C TYR A 1 32.18 -17.33 -1.24
N THR A 2 31.94 -18.44 -1.95
CA THR A 2 32.99 -19.19 -2.67
C THR A 2 32.94 -19.06 -4.19
N THR A 3 31.91 -18.41 -4.75
CA THR A 3 31.68 -18.32 -6.22
C THR A 3 31.84 -16.92 -6.80
N GLY A 4 31.86 -15.85 -5.99
CA GLY A 4 31.89 -14.48 -6.49
C GLY A 4 30.66 -14.06 -7.31
N SER A 5 29.54 -14.80 -7.22
CA SER A 5 28.34 -14.53 -8.02
C SER A 5 27.68 -13.20 -7.62
N GLU A 6 27.44 -12.34 -8.60
CA GLU A 6 26.73 -11.06 -8.47
C GLU A 6 25.23 -11.16 -8.82
N GLU A 7 24.73 -12.35 -9.17
CA GLU A 7 23.36 -12.55 -9.68
C GLU A 7 22.27 -12.00 -8.73
N LEU A 8 22.47 -12.12 -7.40
CA LEU A 8 21.55 -11.56 -6.41
C LEU A 8 21.60 -10.03 -6.33
N LEU A 9 22.77 -9.43 -6.59
CA LEU A 9 22.93 -7.98 -6.66
C LEU A 9 22.29 -7.44 -7.94
N ASP A 10 22.45 -8.13 -9.07
CA ASP A 10 21.84 -7.75 -10.35
C ASP A 10 20.30 -7.73 -10.24
N ARG A 11 19.74 -8.71 -9.52
CA ARG A 11 18.28 -8.81 -9.31
C ARG A 11 17.76 -7.94 -8.19
N TYR A 12 18.62 -7.35 -7.35
CA TYR A 12 18.22 -6.62 -6.15
C TYR A 12 17.14 -5.58 -6.42
N SER A 13 17.37 -4.71 -7.41
CA SER A 13 16.45 -3.62 -7.73
C SER A 13 15.07 -4.15 -8.14
N GLU A 14 15.03 -5.22 -8.94
CA GLU A 14 13.78 -5.87 -9.35
C GLU A 14 13.01 -6.41 -8.12
N LEU A 15 13.70 -7.16 -7.25
CA LEU A 15 13.10 -7.75 -6.06
C LEU A 15 12.58 -6.66 -5.09
N ALA A 16 13.40 -5.64 -4.83
CA ALA A 16 13.07 -4.55 -3.92
C ALA A 16 11.90 -3.70 -4.44
N LEU A 17 11.88 -3.38 -5.74
CA LEU A 17 10.84 -2.55 -6.34
C LEU A 17 9.45 -3.17 -6.22
N ARG A 18 9.32 -4.50 -6.22
CA ARG A 18 8.02 -5.16 -6.00
C ARG A 18 7.40 -4.77 -4.66
N ARG A 19 8.19 -4.72 -3.59
CA ARG A 19 7.72 -4.30 -2.27
C ARG A 19 7.51 -2.79 -2.19
N VAL A 20 8.44 -2.01 -2.74
CA VAL A 20 8.35 -0.54 -2.77
C VAL A 20 7.04 -0.08 -3.40
N TRP A 21 6.67 -0.63 -4.56
CA TRP A 21 5.42 -0.24 -5.22
C TRP A 21 4.17 -0.61 -4.41
N LYS A 22 4.15 -1.79 -3.77
CA LYS A 22 3.02 -2.19 -2.90
C LYS A 22 2.86 -1.21 -1.74
N VAL A 23 3.95 -0.83 -1.06
CA VAL A 23 3.93 0.10 0.08
C VAL A 23 3.58 1.52 -0.38
N SER A 24 4.19 2.02 -1.45
CA SER A 24 3.89 3.35 -2.00
C SER A 24 2.43 3.50 -2.40
N ARG A 25 1.86 2.48 -3.05
CA ARG A 25 0.43 2.44 -3.41
C ARG A 25 -0.46 2.49 -2.17
N PHE A 26 -0.11 1.78 -1.10
CA PHE A 26 -0.85 1.87 0.17
C PHE A 26 -0.76 3.28 0.79
N SER A 27 0.45 3.85 0.89
CA SER A 27 0.66 5.19 1.44
C SER A 27 -0.08 6.28 0.66
N TRP A 28 -0.07 6.19 -0.67
CA TRP A 28 -0.83 7.10 -1.53
C TRP A 28 -2.34 6.96 -1.31
N TRP A 29 -2.85 5.73 -1.30
CA TRP A 29 -4.27 5.46 -1.08
C TRP A 29 -4.74 5.92 0.31
N ALA A 30 -3.96 5.65 1.36
CA ALA A 30 -4.26 6.07 2.72
C ALA A 30 -4.30 7.60 2.83
N THR A 31 -3.33 8.29 2.21
CA THR A 31 -3.31 9.76 2.14
C THR A 31 -4.58 10.30 1.50
N LYS A 32 -4.96 9.78 0.32
CA LYS A 32 -6.17 10.20 -0.40
C LYS A 32 -7.47 9.84 0.33
N THR A 33 -7.47 8.82 1.17
CA THR A 33 -8.65 8.41 1.94
C THR A 33 -8.84 9.23 3.21
N LEU A 34 -7.73 9.61 3.88
CA LEU A 34 -7.75 10.19 5.21
C LEU A 34 -7.61 11.72 5.24
N HIS A 35 -7.14 12.35 4.16
CA HIS A 35 -6.94 13.79 4.10
C HIS A 35 -7.92 14.46 3.15
N VAL A 36 -8.43 15.63 3.56
CA VAL A 36 -9.18 16.52 2.68
C VAL A 36 -8.18 17.34 1.87
N THR A 37 -8.36 17.37 0.55
CA THR A 37 -7.50 18.16 -0.35
C THR A 37 -8.13 19.50 -0.71
N PRO A 38 -7.35 20.58 -0.90
CA PRO A 38 -7.88 21.85 -1.40
C PRO A 38 -8.60 21.67 -2.74
N GLY A 39 -9.82 22.20 -2.86
CA GLY A 39 -10.63 22.09 -4.08
C GLY A 39 -11.29 20.72 -4.29
N GLN A 40 -11.30 19.85 -3.28
CA GLN A 40 -11.99 18.56 -3.34
C GLN A 40 -13.50 18.73 -3.59
N SER A 41 -14.03 17.94 -4.52
CA SER A 41 -15.45 17.91 -4.85
C SER A 41 -16.27 17.17 -3.79
N GLU A 42 -17.57 17.47 -3.73
CA GLU A 42 -18.51 16.74 -2.86
C GLU A 42 -18.51 15.23 -3.15
N PHE A 43 -18.41 14.85 -4.43
CA PHE A 43 -18.32 13.44 -4.84
C PHE A 43 -17.09 12.75 -4.21
N GLU A 44 -15.92 13.37 -4.29
CA GLU A 44 -14.70 12.81 -3.69
C GLU A 44 -14.83 12.67 -2.17
N THR A 45 -15.44 13.66 -1.49
CA THR A 45 -15.71 13.57 -0.04
C THR A 45 -16.64 12.41 0.29
N ASN A 46 -17.73 12.24 -0.47
CA ASN A 46 -18.64 11.12 -0.29
C ASN A 46 -17.95 9.77 -0.55
N MET A 47 -17.05 9.69 -1.51
CA MET A 47 -16.25 8.48 -1.76
C MET A 47 -15.27 8.17 -0.63
N GLN A 48 -14.64 9.19 -0.02
CA GLN A 48 -13.81 9.00 1.17
C GLN A 48 -14.64 8.44 2.33
N ILE A 49 -15.80 9.04 2.62
CA ILE A 49 -16.68 8.59 3.71
C ILE A 49 -17.17 7.16 3.46
N ALA A 50 -17.60 6.84 2.23
CA ALA A 50 -18.02 5.49 1.87
C ALA A 50 -16.89 4.47 2.05
N THR A 51 -15.65 4.84 1.68
CA THR A 51 -14.47 4.02 1.89
C THR A 51 -14.21 3.79 3.37
N LEU A 52 -14.22 4.86 4.19
CA LEU A 52 -13.99 4.76 5.64
C LEU A 52 -15.04 3.88 6.33
N ARG A 53 -16.31 4.00 5.94
CA ARG A 53 -17.38 3.11 6.42
C ARG A 53 -17.10 1.66 6.04
N TYR A 54 -16.73 1.39 4.79
CA TYR A 54 -16.39 0.02 4.39
C TYR A 54 -15.21 -0.55 5.21
N LEU A 55 -14.19 0.26 5.49
CA LEU A 55 -13.04 -0.18 6.30
C LEU A 55 -13.39 -0.49 7.76
N THR A 56 -14.38 0.20 8.32
CA THR A 56 -14.74 0.10 9.74
C THR A 56 -15.89 -0.87 9.99
N ASP A 57 -16.84 -0.98 9.06
CA ASP A 57 -18.04 -1.80 9.20
C ASP A 57 -17.87 -3.21 8.58
N SER A 58 -16.95 -3.40 7.63
CA SER A 58 -16.71 -4.69 6.98
C SER A 58 -15.45 -5.37 7.52
N LYS A 59 -15.60 -6.60 8.02
CA LYS A 59 -14.45 -7.43 8.41
C LYS A 59 -13.46 -7.65 7.26
N ILE A 60 -13.95 -7.83 6.03
CA ILE A 60 -13.11 -8.03 4.85
C ILE A 60 -12.39 -6.72 4.48
N GLY A 61 -13.10 -5.60 4.54
CA GLY A 61 -12.53 -4.27 4.28
C GLY A 61 -11.43 -3.92 5.29
N GLY A 62 -11.72 -4.08 6.57
CA GLY A 62 -10.75 -3.87 7.65
C GLY A 62 -9.54 -4.81 7.55
N ALA A 63 -9.73 -6.09 7.22
CA ALA A 63 -8.63 -7.03 7.05
C ALA A 63 -7.67 -6.62 5.91
N SER A 64 -8.21 -6.15 4.78
CA SER A 64 -7.41 -5.64 3.65
C SER A 64 -6.56 -4.41 4.06
N PHE A 65 -7.11 -3.52 4.87
CA PHE A 65 -6.34 -2.40 5.43
C PHE A 65 -5.22 -2.88 6.34
N VAL A 66 -5.54 -3.78 7.28
CA VAL A 66 -4.59 -4.29 8.27
C VAL A 66 -3.41 -5.00 7.61
N GLU A 67 -3.65 -5.84 6.60
CA GLU A 67 -2.59 -6.53 5.84
C GLU A 67 -1.53 -5.55 5.31
N ASN A 68 -1.97 -4.41 4.78
CA ASN A 68 -1.05 -3.40 4.25
C ASN A 68 -0.44 -2.53 5.37
N TYR A 69 -1.18 -2.30 6.47
CA TYR A 69 -0.74 -1.46 7.58
C TYR A 69 0.33 -2.12 8.47
N VAL A 70 0.23 -3.43 8.73
CA VAL A 70 1.21 -4.17 9.55
C VAL A 70 2.49 -4.51 8.78
N GLY A 71 2.47 -4.31 7.46
CA GLY A 71 3.59 -4.59 6.57
C GLY A 71 3.47 -5.94 5.89
N LEU A 72 3.76 -5.94 4.58
CA LEU A 72 3.71 -7.14 3.77
C LEU A 72 4.94 -8.05 4.00
N PRO A 73 4.77 -9.38 3.84
CA PRO A 73 5.87 -10.34 3.90
C PRO A 73 7.03 -9.97 2.98
N TYR A 74 8.22 -10.48 3.30
CA TYR A 74 9.35 -10.42 2.39
C TYR A 74 9.21 -11.52 1.34
N ASP A 75 9.23 -11.14 0.08
CA ASP A 75 9.33 -12.07 -1.05
C ASP A 75 10.82 -12.43 -1.19
N PHE A 76 11.23 -13.64 -0.81
CA PHE A 76 12.61 -14.16 -0.96
C PHE A 76 12.80 -14.81 -2.33
#